data_AF-A0A3B0PKJ3-F1
#
_entry.id   AF-A0A3B0PKJ3-F1
#
_cell.length_a   1.000
_cell.length_b   1.000
_cell.length_c   1.000
_cell.angle_alpha   90.00
_cell.angle_beta   90.00
_cell.angle_gamma   90.00
#
_symmetry.space_group_name_H-M   'P 1'
#
loop_
_entity.id
_entity.type
_entity.pdbx_description
1 polymer ?
#
loop_
_entity_poly.entity_id
_entity_poly.type
_entity_poly.pdbx_seq_one_letter_code
_entity_poly.pdbx_strand_id
1 'polypeptide(L)' 'MDFLRRPFGVTPGLLAVADEIKKLKAVCLVCKSDAAFSFRKESNNELNVLGDDEYEARCRRCHILGEKEKAKKNK' A
#
# COMPACT_ATOMS: atom_id res chain seq x y z
N MET A 1 1.69 2.84 -6.10
CA MET A 1 2.60 1.99 -5.30
C MET A 1 1.93 0.64 -5.20
N ASP A 2 2.69 -0.45 -5.23
CA ASP A 2 2.14 -1.79 -4.96
C ASP A 2 1.94 -2.00 -3.45
N PHE A 3 1.41 -3.18 -3.08
CA PHE A 3 1.17 -3.54 -1.67
C PHE A 3 2.46 -3.65 -0.83
N LEU A 4 3.61 -3.85 -1.48
CA LEU A 4 4.95 -3.88 -0.88
C LEU A 4 5.57 -2.49 -0.72
N ARG A 5 4.85 -1.42 -1.11
CA ARG A 5 5.31 -0.02 -1.12
C ARG A 5 6.39 0.27 -2.16
N ARG A 6 6.52 -0.58 -3.17
CA ARG A 6 7.37 -0.34 -4.33
C ARG A 6 6.59 0.47 -5.36
N PRO A 7 7.28 1.15 -6.28
CA PRO A 7 6.59 1.81 -7.37
C PRO A 7 5.83 0.80 -8.24
N PHE A 8 4.66 1.19 -8.73
CA PHE A 8 3.79 0.28 -9.48
C PHE A 8 4.07 0.44 -10.97
N GLY A 9 4.69 -0.58 -11.59
CA GLY A 9 4.95 -0.61 -13.03
C GLY A 9 5.55 0.69 -13.58
N VAL A 10 4.86 1.29 -14.55
CA VAL A 10 5.30 2.48 -15.30
C VAL A 10 5.11 3.81 -14.56
N THR A 11 4.42 3.84 -13.41
CA THR A 11 4.07 5.09 -12.71
C THR A 11 5.27 6.01 -12.42
N PRO A 12 6.47 5.51 -12.04
CA PRO A 12 7.66 6.36 -11.85
C PRO A 12 8.08 7.11 -13.11
N GLY A 13 7.99 6.45 -14.27
CA GLY A 13 8.34 7.08 -15.54
C GLY A 13 7.39 8.22 -15.87
N LEU A 14 6.09 8.01 -15.67
CA LEU A 14 5.08 9.06 -15.84
C LEU A 14 5.29 10.23 -14.87
N LEU A 15 5.65 9.95 -13.61
CA LEU A 15 5.95 10.99 -12.62
C LEU A 15 7.16 11.85 -12.98
N ALA A 16 8.13 11.31 -13.72
CA ALA A 16 9.35 12.04 -14.09
C ALA A 16 9.10 13.06 -15.22
N VAL A 17 8.05 12.88 -16.01
CA VAL A 17 7.72 13.72 -17.19
C VAL A 17 6.46 14.56 -17.01
N ALA A 18 5.77 14.45 -15.86
CA ALA A 18 4.52 15.15 -15.60
C ALA A 18 4.76 16.63 -15.22
N ASP A 19 3.99 17.54 -15.83
CA ASP A 19 4.01 18.97 -15.47
C ASP A 19 3.36 19.26 -14.10
N GLU A 20 2.32 18.48 -13.74
CA GLU A 20 1.63 18.59 -12.45
C GLU A 20 1.38 17.21 -11.84
N ILE A 21 1.59 17.09 -10.52
CA ILE A 21 1.41 15.84 -9.77
C ILE A 21 0.55 16.08 -8.54
N LYS A 22 -0.60 15.39 -8.46
CA LYS A 22 -1.45 15.36 -7.27
C LYS A 22 -1.49 13.96 -6.66
N LYS A 23 -0.80 13.79 -5.52
CA LYS A 23 -0.80 12.52 -4.77
C LYS A 23 -1.88 12.51 -3.72
N LEU A 24 -3.01 11.87 -4.04
CA LEU A 24 -4.14 11.73 -3.13
C LEU A 24 -3.78 10.87 -1.92
N LYS A 25 -4.47 11.14 -0.81
CA LYS A 25 -4.39 10.39 0.44
C LYS A 25 -5.77 9.90 0.83
N ALA A 26 -5.83 8.70 1.38
CA ALA A 26 -7.02 8.13 1.98
C ALA A 26 -6.98 8.32 3.52
N VAL A 27 -7.92 7.70 4.23
CA VAL A 27 -7.94 7.65 5.70
C VAL A 27 -7.45 6.28 6.16
N CYS A 28 -6.51 6.25 7.11
CA CYS A 28 -5.95 5.02 7.66
C CYS A 28 -7.00 4.26 8.45
N LEU A 29 -7.27 3.02 8.09
CA LEU A 29 -8.30 2.22 8.77
C LEU A 29 -7.93 1.87 10.22
N VAL A 30 -6.63 1.84 10.56
CA VAL A 30 -6.12 1.51 11.90
C VAL A 30 -6.09 2.71 12.85
N CYS A 31 -5.50 3.84 12.42
CA CYS A 31 -5.29 4.99 13.31
C CYS A 31 -5.94 6.30 12.83
N LYS A 32 -6.74 6.25 11.76
CA LYS A 32 -7.52 7.38 11.21
C LYS A 32 -6.72 8.60 10.73
N SER A 33 -5.39 8.52 10.71
CA SER A 33 -4.53 9.52 10.06
C SER A 33 -4.55 9.41 8.54
N ASP A 34 -3.93 10.35 7.84
CA ASP A 34 -3.60 10.26 6.42
C ASP A 34 -2.97 8.90 6.04
N ALA A 35 -3.58 8.22 5.06
CA ALA A 35 -3.11 6.97 4.49
C ALA A 35 -2.58 7.17 3.07
N ALA A 36 -1.38 6.63 2.84
CA ALA A 36 -0.70 6.71 1.55
C ALA A 36 -0.39 5.32 0.97
N PHE A 37 -0.68 4.24 1.68
CA PHE A 37 -0.28 2.89 1.31
C PHE A 37 -1.49 1.95 1.31
N SER A 38 -1.53 1.05 0.34
CA SER A 38 -2.46 -0.08 0.33
C SER A 38 -1.78 -1.25 1.02
N PHE A 39 -2.33 -1.69 2.14
CA PHE A 39 -1.89 -2.89 2.85
C PHE A 39 -2.76 -4.05 2.40
N ARG A 40 -2.17 -5.15 1.93
CA ARG A 40 -2.91 -6.37 1.64
C ARG A 40 -3.14 -7.12 2.94
N LYS A 41 -4.32 -7.68 3.17
CA LYS A 41 -4.67 -8.51 4.34
C LYS A 41 -4.19 -9.95 4.17
N GLU A 42 -4.35 -10.51 2.99
CA GLU A 42 -3.98 -11.90 2.68
C GLU A 42 -2.47 -12.14 2.56
N SER A 43 -2.07 -13.41 2.67
CA SER A 43 -0.70 -13.92 2.54
C SER A 43 -0.34 -14.39 1.13
N ASN A 44 -1.22 -14.27 0.13
CA ASN A 44 -0.90 -14.58 -1.26
C ASN A 44 0.16 -13.61 -1.78
N ASN A 45 1.35 -14.03 -2.22
CA ASN A 45 2.42 -13.13 -2.69
C ASN A 45 2.32 -12.63 -4.13
N GLU A 46 1.26 -12.96 -4.87
CA GLU A 46 1.06 -12.48 -6.24
C GLU A 46 0.93 -10.95 -6.28
N LEU A 47 1.49 -10.35 -7.34
CA LEU A 47 1.48 -8.89 -7.49
C LEU A 47 0.11 -8.37 -7.93
N ASN A 48 -0.52 -9.08 -8.86
CA ASN A 48 -1.78 -8.70 -9.48
C ASN A 48 -2.91 -9.54 -8.88
N VAL A 49 -3.55 -9.01 -7.84
CA VAL A 49 -4.74 -9.62 -7.23
C VAL A 49 -5.85 -8.58 -7.28
N LEU A 50 -6.98 -8.97 -7.88
CA LEU A 50 -8.17 -8.13 -8.01
C LEU A 50 -9.10 -8.36 -6.82
N GLY A 51 -9.61 -7.27 -6.26
CA GLY A 51 -10.59 -7.29 -5.19
C GLY A 51 -10.40 -6.12 -4.23
N ASP A 52 -11.45 -5.85 -3.45
CA ASP A 52 -11.51 -4.72 -2.52
C ASP A 52 -11.30 -5.18 -1.08
N ASP A 53 -11.82 -6.36 -0.74
CA ASP A 53 -11.78 -6.92 0.61
C ASP A 53 -10.41 -7.47 1.00
N GLU A 54 -9.49 -7.59 0.06
CA GLU A 54 -8.13 -8.05 0.26
C GLU A 54 -7.22 -6.90 0.70
N TYR A 55 -7.65 -5.64 0.54
CA TYR A 55 -6.81 -4.47 0.79
C TYR A 55 -7.42 -3.51 1.81
N GLU A 56 -6.56 -2.70 2.42
CA GLU A 56 -6.96 -1.62 3.31
C GLU A 56 -5.97 -0.44 3.22
N ALA A 57 -6.50 0.77 3.28
CA ALA A 57 -5.69 1.98 3.32
C ALA A 57 -5.02 2.14 4.68
N ARG A 58 -3.69 2.24 4.69
CA ARG A 58 -2.89 2.42 5.91
C ARG A 58 -1.88 3.57 5.77
N CYS A 59 -1.61 4.21 6.91
CA CYS A 59 -0.49 5.13 7.04
C CYS A 59 0.84 4.38 7.09
N ARG A 60 1.96 5.09 6.93
CA ARG A 60 3.31 4.48 6.91
C ARG A 60 3.57 3.58 8.12
N ARG A 61 3.19 4.07 9.31
CA ARG A 61 3.42 3.38 10.59
C ARG A 61 2.60 2.09 10.67
N CYS A 62 1.29 2.17 10.42
CA CYS A 62 0.39 1.02 10.51
C CYS A 62 0.65 -0.03 9.42
N HIS A 63 1.14 0.38 8.26
CA HIS A 63 1.58 -0.56 7.21
C HIS A 63 2.79 -1.37 7.69
N ILE A 64 3.86 -0.70 8.16
CA ILE A 64 5.08 -1.38 8.65
C ILE A 64 4.79 -2.30 9.84
N LEU A 65 3.95 -1.87 10.78
CA LEU A 65 3.55 -2.70 11.92
C LEU A 65 2.78 -3.94 11.46
N GLY A 66 1.82 -3.78 10.55
CA GLY A 66 1.06 -4.90 9.98
C GLY A 66 1.95 -5.91 9.25
N GLU A 67 2.94 -5.45 8.48
CA GLU A 67 3.90 -6.34 7.80
C GLU A 67 4.76 -7.12 8.81
N LYS A 68 5.19 -6.47 9.90
CA LYS A 68 5.93 -7.15 10.99
C LYS A 68 5.07 -8.20 11.69
N GLU A 69 3.78 -7.92 11.91
CA GLU A 69 2.84 -8.87 12.50
C GLU A 69 2.61 -10.09 11.58
N LYS A 70 2.49 -9.88 10.27
CA LYS A 70 2.41 -10.95 9.28
C LYS A 70 3.67 -11.83 9.26
N ALA A 71 4.84 -11.21 9.27
CA ALA A 71 6.12 -11.93 9.30
C ALA A 71 6.28 -12.79 10.56
N LYS A 72 5.69 -12.38 11.70
CA LYS A 72 5.66 -13.17 12.93
C LYS A 72 4.70 -14.37 12.86
N LYS A 73 3.56 -14.23 12.18
CA LYS A 73 2.55 -15.30 12.04
C LYS A 73 2.97 -16.41 11.08
N ASN A 74 3.87 -16.12 10.14
CA ASN A 74 4.40 -17.08 9.18
C ASN A 74 5.64 -17.83 9.71
N LYS A 75 5.94 -17.74 11.01
CA LYS A 75 7.12 -18.30 11.67
C LYS A 75 6.66 -19.22 12.79
#